data_AF-A0A1V5PT45-F1
#
_entry.id   AF-A0A1V5PT45-F1
#
_cell.length_a   1.000
_cell.length_b   1.000
_cell.length_c   1.000
_cell.angle_alpha   90.00
_cell.angle_beta   90.00
_cell.angle_gamma   90.00
#
_symmetry.space_group_name_H-M   'P 1'
#
loop_
_entity.id
_entity.type
_entity.pdbx_description
1 polymer ?
#
loop_
_entity_poly.entity_id
_entity_poly.type
_entity_poly.pdbx_seq_one_letter_code
_entity_poly.pdbx_strand_id
1 'polypeptide(L)'
;MFAFEYITTIIGIIFLSLAIWMILWIYRDARKRNMMAFLWAYIAILLPVISWIIYLFVRNPTPSVQCPDCFEKTSRDDVLCRGCSYNFIRIARKRGVKIRF
;
A
#
# COMPACT_ATOMS: atom_id res chain seq x y z
N MET A 1 -30.57 29.68 15.31
CA MET A 1 -31.00 28.63 14.36
C MET A 1 -30.05 28.56 13.17
N PHE A 2 -29.95 29.61 12.34
CA PHE A 2 -29.07 29.63 11.15
C PHE A 2 -27.57 29.36 11.40
N ALA A 3 -27.00 29.86 12.51
CA ALA A 3 -25.57 29.64 12.82
C ALA A 3 -25.22 28.17 13.13
N PHE A 4 -26.15 27.45 13.77
CA PHE A 4 -25.94 26.04 14.13
C PHE A 4 -25.94 25.14 12.89
N GLU A 5 -26.89 25.34 11.98
CA GLU A 5 -26.96 24.64 10.71
C GLU A 5 -25.71 24.87 9.85
N TYR A 6 -25.23 26.11 9.80
CA TYR A 6 -24.01 26.46 9.08
C TYR A 6 -22.77 25.75 9.65
N ILE A 7 -22.62 25.72 10.98
CA ILE A 7 -21.52 25.00 11.66
C ILE A 7 -21.59 23.51 11.34
N THR A 8 -22.76 22.88 11.44
CA THR A 8 -22.91 21.44 11.14
C THR A 8 -22.56 21.11 9.69
N THR A 9 -22.92 21.98 8.75
CA THR A 9 -22.63 21.80 7.32
C THR A 9 -21.12 21.88 7.06
N ILE A 10 -20.44 22.87 7.64
CA ILE A 10 -18.98 23.01 7.53
C ILE A 10 -18.27 21.77 8.09
N ILE A 11 -18.68 21.30 9.28
CA ILE A 11 -18.09 20.11 9.90
C ILE A 11 -18.29 18.89 8.99
N GLY A 12 -19.47 18.71 8.39
CA GLY A 12 -19.76 17.63 7.45
C GLY A 12 -18.85 17.67 6.22
N ILE A 13 -18.66 18.85 5.61
CA ILE A 13 -17.77 19.03 4.46
C ILE A 13 -16.32 18.70 4.82
N ILE A 14 -15.84 19.18 5.98
CA ILE A 14 -14.49 18.88 6.46
C ILE A 14 -14.33 17.37 6.63
N PHE A 15 -15.27 16.70 7.31
CA PHE A 15 -15.20 15.27 7.54
C PHE A 15 -15.18 14.45 6.24
N LEU A 16 -16.05 14.81 5.28
CA LEU A 16 -16.09 14.19 3.96
C LEU A 16 -14.76 14.38 3.20
N SER A 17 -14.20 15.59 3.25
CA SER A 17 -12.92 15.91 2.60
C SER A 17 -11.77 15.08 3.17
N LEU A 18 -11.73 14.90 4.49
CA LEU A 18 -10.74 14.08 5.19
C LEU A 18 -10.90 12.60 4.84
N ALA A 19 -12.13 12.10 4.78
CA ALA A 19 -12.41 10.71 4.39
C ALA A 19 -11.92 10.40 2.96
N ILE A 20 -12.24 11.28 2.00
CA ILE A 20 -11.79 11.14 0.62
C ILE A 20 -10.26 11.20 0.54
N TRP A 21 -9.64 12.17 1.22
CA TRP A 21 -8.19 12.30 1.26
C TRP A 21 -7.51 11.05 1.82
N MET A 22 -8.06 10.48 2.90
CA MET A 22 -7.56 9.26 3.52
C MET A 22 -7.63 8.05 2.57
N ILE A 23 -8.76 7.85 1.89
CA ILE A 23 -8.92 6.75 0.90
C ILE A 23 -7.91 6.89 -0.23
N LEU A 24 -7.75 8.10 -0.79
CA LEU A 24 -6.79 8.37 -1.85
C LEU A 24 -5.35 8.16 -1.38
N TRP A 25 -5.05 8.52 -0.14
CA TRP A 25 -3.74 8.30 0.46
C TRP A 25 -3.43 6.81 0.61
N ILE A 26 -4.35 6.01 1.16
CA ILE A 26 -4.22 4.55 1.30
C ILE A 26 -3.99 3.90 -0.08
N TYR A 27 -4.79 4.29 -1.09
CA TYR A 27 -4.66 3.77 -2.45
C TYR A 27 -3.26 4.05 -3.03
N ARG A 28 -2.81 5.31 -2.96
CA ARG A 28 -1.48 5.71 -3.47
C ARG A 28 -0.35 5.01 -2.74
N ASP A 29 -0.46 4.86 -1.42
CA ASP A 29 0.57 4.21 -0.63
C ASP A 29 0.61 2.69 -0.88
N ALA A 30 -0.54 2.04 -1.02
CA ALA A 30 -0.63 0.62 -1.37
C ALA A 30 -0.06 0.34 -2.77
N ARG A 31 -0.31 1.23 -3.75
CA ARG A 31 0.32 1.16 -5.08
C ARG A 31 1.84 1.22 -5.01
N LYS A 32 2.39 2.10 -4.17
CA LYS A 32 3.85 2.23 -3.99
C LYS A 32 4.48 1.01 -3.34
N ARG A 33 3.72 0.25 -2.55
CA ARG A 33 4.17 -0.93 -1.78
C ARG A 33 3.89 -2.25 -2.49
N ASN A 34 3.51 -2.23 -3.77
CA ASN A 34 3.12 -3.42 -4.54
C ASN A 34 2.05 -4.28 -3.82
N MET A 35 1.16 -3.63 -3.07
CA MET A 35 0.00 -4.26 -2.43
C MET A 35 -1.22 -4.11 -3.36
N MET A 36 -2.26 -4.93 -3.17
CA MET A 36 -3.52 -4.82 -3.94
C MET A 36 -4.26 -3.52 -3.59
N ALA A 37 -3.87 -2.42 -4.24
CA ALA A 37 -4.33 -1.07 -3.88
C ALA A 37 -5.84 -0.89 -3.96
N PHE A 38 -6.47 -1.53 -4.94
CA PHE A 38 -7.92 -1.50 -5.10
C PHE A 38 -8.64 -2.18 -3.92
N LEU A 39 -8.13 -3.34 -3.47
CA LEU A 39 -8.67 -4.07 -2.32
C LEU A 39 -8.56 -3.21 -1.04
N TRP A 40 -7.40 -2.59 -0.82
CA TRP A 40 -7.19 -1.73 0.36
C TRP A 40 -8.08 -0.49 0.35
N ALA A 41 -8.28 0.15 -0.81
CA ALA A 41 -9.21 1.27 -0.93
C ALA A 41 -10.66 0.83 -0.69
N TYR A 42 -11.05 -0.35 -1.18
CA TYR A 42 -12.39 -0.90 -0.96
C TYR A 42 -12.67 -1.17 0.52
N ILE A 43 -11.72 -1.79 1.24
CA ILE A 43 -11.82 -2.02 2.68
C ILE A 43 -11.86 -0.68 3.45
N ALA A 44 -11.09 0.33 3.01
CA ALA A 44 -11.10 1.67 3.61
C ALA A 44 -12.43 2.42 3.45
N ILE A 45 -13.19 2.14 2.39
CA ILE A 45 -14.55 2.69 2.19
C ILE A 45 -15.55 2.00 3.14
N LEU A 46 -15.49 0.67 3.24
CA LEU A 46 -16.44 -0.10 4.05
C LEU A 46 -16.21 0.07 5.56
N LEU A 47 -14.94 0.13 5.96
CA LEU A 47 -14.52 0.12 7.36
C LEU A 47 -13.43 1.16 7.58
N PRO A 48 -13.74 2.47 7.58
CA PRO A 48 -12.73 3.53 7.53
C PRO A 48 -11.74 3.49 8.70
N VAL A 49 -12.23 3.37 9.93
CA VAL A 49 -11.36 3.37 11.13
C VAL A 49 -10.58 2.06 11.25
N ILE A 50 -11.26 0.92 11.11
CA ILE A 50 -10.65 -0.41 11.26
C ILE A 50 -9.63 -0.66 10.14
N SER A 51 -9.98 -0.32 8.90
CA SER A 51 -9.07 -0.42 7.75
C SER A 51 -7.83 0.42 7.96
N TRP A 52 -7.95 1.63 8.49
CA TRP A 52 -6.80 2.51 8.70
C TRP A 52 -5.83 1.92 9.73
N ILE A 53 -6.34 1.39 10.84
CA ILE A 53 -5.53 0.71 11.86
C ILE A 53 -4.85 -0.53 11.26
N ILE A 54 -5.62 -1.44 10.65
CA ILE A 54 -5.08 -2.67 10.06
C ILE A 54 -4.06 -2.36 8.96
N TYR A 55 -4.34 -1.36 8.12
CA TYR A 55 -3.46 -0.94 7.04
C TYR A 55 -2.08 -0.57 7.57
N LEU A 56 -2.00 0.16 8.69
CA LEU A 56 -0.74 0.56 9.29
C LEU A 56 0.05 -0.64 9.83
N PHE A 57 -0.63 -1.63 10.42
CA PHE A 57 0.01 -2.85 10.94
C PHE A 57 0.51 -3.79 9.83
N VAL A 58 -0.27 -3.98 8.77
CA VAL A 58 0.02 -4.92 7.67
C VAL A 58 0.88 -4.27 6.57
N ARG A 59 1.21 -2.99 6.72
CA ARG A 59 1.93 -2.21 5.69
C ARG A 59 3.28 -2.85 5.34
N ASN A 60 3.37 -3.45 4.16
CA ASN A 60 4.62 -4.02 3.64
C ASN A 60 5.71 -2.94 3.46
N PRO A 61 7.00 -3.25 3.63
CA PRO A 61 8.08 -2.32 3.34
C PRO A 61 8.03 -1.89 1.87
N THR A 62 8.51 -0.67 1.59
CA THR A 62 8.57 -0.18 0.21
C THR A 62 9.59 -1.00 -0.59
N PRO A 63 9.24 -1.46 -1.82
CA PRO A 63 10.17 -2.14 -2.70
C PRO A 63 11.36 -1.21 -2.98
N SER A 64 12.56 -1.67 -2.63
CA SER A 64 13.79 -0.87 -2.65
C SER A 64 14.85 -1.40 -3.60
N VAL A 65 14.61 -2.55 -4.23
CA VAL A 65 15.55 -3.19 -5.15
C VAL A 65 14.92 -3.29 -6.54
N GLN A 66 15.75 -3.24 -7.57
CA GLN A 66 15.33 -3.42 -8.96
C GLN A 66 15.73 -4.80 -9.45
N CYS A 67 14.87 -5.44 -10.24
CA CYS A 67 15.22 -6.68 -10.90
C CYS A 67 16.37 -6.44 -11.91
N PRO A 68 17.43 -7.26 -11.94
CA PRO A 68 18.55 -7.06 -12.87
C PRO A 68 18.21 -7.37 -14.34
N ASP A 69 17.06 -8.00 -14.61
CA ASP A 69 16.66 -8.47 -15.94
C ASP A 69 15.65 -7.52 -16.60
N CYS A 70 14.57 -7.19 -15.89
CA CYS A 70 13.50 -6.31 -16.39
C CYS A 70 13.40 -4.95 -15.72
N PHE A 71 14.26 -4.65 -14.74
CA PHE A 71 14.29 -3.38 -13.98
C PHE A 71 13.03 -3.03 -13.17
N GLU A 72 12.09 -3.97 -13.03
CA GLU A 72 10.89 -3.81 -12.20
C GLU A 72 11.25 -3.63 -10.70
N LYS A 73 10.48 -2.81 -9.98
CA LYS A 73 10.69 -2.57 -8.54
C LYS A 73 10.18 -3.76 -7.74
N THR A 74 11.07 -4.40 -6.99
CA THR A 74 10.78 -5.60 -6.21
C THR A 74 11.16 -5.40 -4.74
N SER A 75 10.54 -6.17 -3.85
CA SER A 75 10.97 -6.26 -2.45
C SER A 75 12.18 -7.20 -2.34
N ARG A 76 12.99 -7.06 -1.29
CA ARG A 76 14.09 -8.00 -0.99
C ARG A 76 13.59 -9.40 -0.65
N ASP A 77 12.37 -9.47 -0.14
CA ASP A 77 11.76 -10.71 0.35
C ASP A 77 10.99 -11.44 -0.76
N ASP A 78 10.89 -10.85 -1.96
CA ASP A 78 10.21 -11.46 -3.09
C ASP A 78 11.05 -12.64 -3.64
N VAL A 79 10.44 -13.83 -3.74
CA VAL A 79 11.07 -15.02 -4.32
C VAL A 79 11.20 -14.94 -5.84
N LEU A 80 10.21 -14.29 -6.47
CA LEU A 80 10.04 -14.16 -7.91
C LEU A 80 9.77 -12.69 -8.27
N CYS A 81 10.35 -12.22 -9.37
CA CYS A 81 10.00 -10.92 -9.93
C CYS A 81 8.61 -10.96 -10.58
N ARG A 82 7.77 -9.95 -10.31
CA ARG A 82 6.39 -9.87 -10.84
C ARG A 82 6.33 -9.47 -12.32
N GLY A 83 7.39 -8.84 -12.85
CA GLY A 83 7.46 -8.40 -14.25
C GLY A 83 7.90 -9.50 -15.21
N CYS A 84 9.01 -10.20 -14.89
CA CYS A 84 9.60 -11.21 -15.78
C CYS A 84 9.74 -12.61 -15.18
N SER A 85 9.23 -12.86 -13.97
CA SER A 85 9.36 -14.16 -13.27
C SER A 85 10.80 -14.59 -12.94
N TYR A 86 11.75 -13.64 -12.90
CA TYR A 86 13.12 -13.89 -12.45
C TYR A 86 13.17 -14.46 -11.02
N ASN A 87 13.87 -15.58 -10.82
CA ASN A 87 13.90 -16.31 -9.55
C ASN A 87 15.16 -15.97 -8.72
N PHE A 88 14.97 -15.16 -7.67
CA PHE A 88 16.07 -14.68 -6.82
C PHE A 88 16.74 -15.81 -6.01
N ILE A 89 15.96 -16.80 -5.55
CA ILE A 89 16.49 -17.95 -4.79
C ILE A 89 17.43 -18.80 -5.65
N ARG A 90 17.06 -19.05 -6.91
CA ARG A 90 17.85 -19.90 -7.82
C ARG A 90 19.23 -19.31 -8.09
N ILE A 91 19.33 -17.99 -8.21
CA ILE A 91 20.61 -17.29 -8.42
C ILE A 91 21.43 -17.19 -7.15
N ALA A 92 20.80 -16.92 -6.00
CA ALA A 92 21.48 -16.96 -4.71
C ALA A 92 22.13 -18.33 -4.48
N ARG A 93 21.39 -19.42 -4.75
CA ARG A 93 21.91 -20.80 -4.66
C ARG A 93 23.07 -21.05 -5.63
N LYS A 94 22.96 -20.64 -6.89
CA LYS A 94 24.05 -20.76 -7.88
C LYS A 94 25.32 -20.00 -7.46
N ARG A 95 25.17 -18.87 -6.79
CA ARG A 95 26.28 -18.03 -6.31
C ARG A 95 26.80 -18.42 -4.92
N GLY A 96 26.25 -19.47 -4.29
CA GLY A 96 26.63 -19.88 -2.94
C GLY A 96 26.28 -18.85 -1.86
N VAL A 97 25.36 -17.90 -2.14
CA VAL A 97 24.96 -16.86 -1.19
C VAL A 97 23.94 -17.43 -0.22
N LYS A 98 24.20 -17.28 1.08
CA LYS A 98 23.28 -17.71 2.14
C LYS A 98 22.10 -16.73 2.22
N ILE A 99 20.90 -17.24 1.95
CA ILE A 99 19.66 -16.46 2.04
C ILE A 99 19.27 -16.37 3.51
N ARG A 100 19.08 -15.15 4.01
CA ARG A 100 18.48 -14.90 5.32
C ARG A 100 17.03 -14.50 5.06
N PHE A 101 16.11 -15.36 5.47
CA PHE A 101 14.67 -15.10 5.47
C PHE A 101 14.31 -14.28 6.71
#